data_AF-A0A1A7WIA0-F1
#
_entry.id   AF-A0A1A7WIA0-F1
#
_cell.length_a   1.000
_cell.length_b   1.000
_cell.length_c   1.000
_cell.angle_alpha   90.00
_cell.angle_beta   90.00
_cell.angle_gamma   90.00
#
_symmetry.space_group_name_H-M   'P 1'
#
loop_
_entity.id
_entity.type
_entity.pdbx_description
1 polymer ?
#
loop_
_entity_poly.entity_id
_entity_poly.type
_entity_poly.pdbx_seq_one_letter_code
_entity_poly.pdbx_strand_id
1 'polypeptide(L)'
;MLNAEGSLHWQAGAMAILNSWIGFLLYLQRFEGVGIYVVMFGEIMKTLVRIVMLFLYLMLAFSLAFHALMLNHKEFNSMPLSVIQTFVMMVGELNYQNNFLDAFLNYQLPFGILTYVIFVIFVLLMPILLVNLMIGLAVGDIAEVQRNASLKRIAMQIDLHTALEDKLPYWFMKRVDKPSITVYPNRKCSRHFLRQLISGEEEKDDMWSRLQ
;
A
#
# COMPACT_ATOMS: atom_id res chain seq x y z
N MET A 1 34.14 -14.03 -3.10
CA MET A 1 33.07 -13.21 -3.71
C MET A 1 32.33 -14.12 -4.68
N LEU A 2 31.15 -14.61 -4.30
CA LEU A 2 30.36 -15.51 -5.15
C LEU A 2 29.85 -14.69 -6.35
N ASN A 3 30.21 -15.13 -7.56
CA ASN A 3 29.80 -14.49 -8.80
C ASN A 3 28.28 -14.71 -8.95
N ALA A 4 27.48 -13.78 -8.41
CA ALA A 4 26.02 -13.85 -8.37
C ALA A 4 25.37 -13.58 -9.75
N GLU A 5 26.19 -13.24 -10.75
CA GLU A 5 25.77 -12.95 -12.11
C GLU A 5 25.05 -14.16 -12.74
N GLY A 6 23.72 -14.07 -12.85
CA GLY A 6 22.90 -14.99 -13.65
C GLY A 6 22.41 -16.27 -12.95
N SER A 7 22.68 -16.45 -11.66
CA SER A 7 22.22 -17.66 -10.96
C SER A 7 20.74 -17.59 -10.57
N LEU A 8 19.92 -18.44 -11.17
CA LEU A 8 18.46 -18.53 -10.90
C LEU A 8 18.15 -18.72 -9.41
N HIS A 9 19.01 -19.43 -8.68
CA HIS A 9 18.83 -19.65 -7.24
C HIS A 9 18.87 -18.36 -6.41
N TRP A 10 19.71 -17.38 -6.80
CA TRP A 10 19.77 -16.09 -6.10
C TRP A 10 18.55 -15.22 -6.41
N GLN A 11 18.10 -15.20 -7.67
CA GLN A 11 16.86 -14.50 -8.06
C GLN A 11 15.64 -15.11 -7.36
N ALA A 12 15.53 -16.44 -7.36
CA ALA A 12 14.48 -17.16 -6.67
C ALA A 12 14.55 -16.96 -5.15
N GLY A 13 15.75 -16.96 -4.56
CA GLY A 13 15.97 -16.67 -3.16
C GLY A 13 15.49 -15.28 -2.75
N ALA A 14 15.81 -14.25 -3.55
CA ALA A 14 15.34 -12.88 -3.31
C ALA A 14 13.81 -12.77 -3.41
N MET A 15 13.21 -13.39 -4.42
CA MET A 15 11.75 -13.46 -4.58
C MET A 15 11.09 -14.22 -3.41
N ALA A 16 11.67 -15.33 -2.97
CA ALA A 16 11.16 -16.12 -1.85
C ALA A 16 11.19 -15.32 -0.55
N ILE A 17 12.29 -14.60 -0.27
CA ILE A 17 12.38 -13.73 0.91
C ILE A 17 11.29 -12.67 0.85
N LEU A 18 11.17 -11.92 -0.25
CA LEU A 18 10.16 -10.87 -0.39
C LEU A 18 8.73 -11.41 -0.22
N ASN A 19 8.40 -12.50 -0.91
CA ASN A 19 7.08 -13.11 -0.82
C ASN A 19 6.79 -13.68 0.57
N SER A 20 7.80 -14.21 1.27
CA SER A 20 7.62 -14.74 2.63
C SER A 20 7.23 -13.64 3.62
N TRP A 21 7.86 -12.46 3.55
CA TRP A 21 7.52 -11.31 4.39
C TRP A 21 6.18 -10.67 4.02
N ILE A 22 5.84 -10.59 2.72
CA ILE A 22 4.51 -10.14 2.28
C ILE A 22 3.44 -11.11 2.78
N GLY A 23 3.67 -12.42 2.65
CA GLY A 23 2.77 -13.46 3.18
C GLY A 23 2.61 -13.38 4.70
N PHE A 24 3.70 -13.11 5.42
CA PHE A 24 3.66 -12.87 6.86
C PHE A 24 2.78 -11.66 7.21
N LEU A 25 2.91 -10.54 6.49
CA LEU A 25 2.06 -9.37 6.67
C LEU A 25 0.56 -9.71 6.46
N LEU A 26 0.24 -10.55 5.48
CA LEU A 26 -1.14 -11.00 5.26
C LEU A 26 -1.64 -11.95 6.36
N TYR A 27 -0.78 -12.74 7.00
CA TYR A 27 -1.18 -13.49 8.19
C TYR A 27 -1.51 -12.58 9.37
N LEU A 28 -0.85 -11.41 9.48
CA LEU A 28 -1.16 -10.44 10.53
C LEU A 28 -2.57 -9.84 10.41
N GLN A 29 -3.21 -9.94 9.23
CA GLN A 29 -4.59 -9.52 9.00
C GLN A 29 -5.61 -10.14 9.97
N ARG A 30 -5.28 -11.31 10.55
CA ARG A 30 -6.18 -12.08 11.43
C ARG A 30 -6.18 -11.61 12.89
N PHE A 31 -5.22 -10.78 13.31
CA PHE A 31 -5.16 -10.28 14.69
C PHE A 31 -6.02 -9.03 14.86
N GLU A 32 -6.68 -8.89 16.01
CA GLU A 32 -7.63 -7.79 16.26
C GLU A 32 -6.99 -6.40 16.21
N GLY A 33 -5.81 -6.23 16.82
CA GLY A 33 -5.11 -4.94 16.86
C GLY A 33 -4.47 -4.55 15.53
N VAL A 34 -3.59 -5.40 14.99
CA VAL A 34 -2.82 -5.09 13.76
C VAL A 34 -3.64 -5.31 12.49
N GLY A 35 -4.58 -6.25 12.50
CA GLY A 35 -5.25 -6.73 11.29
C GLY A 35 -6.10 -5.67 10.60
N ILE A 36 -6.69 -4.73 11.35
CA ILE A 36 -7.47 -3.63 10.75
C ILE A 36 -6.61 -2.76 9.82
N TYR A 37 -5.37 -2.46 10.21
CA TYR A 37 -4.45 -1.67 9.39
C TYR A 37 -4.03 -2.41 8.12
N VAL A 38 -3.81 -3.73 8.22
CA VAL A 38 -3.48 -4.57 7.06
C VAL A 38 -4.65 -4.62 6.07
N VAL A 39 -5.89 -4.77 6.55
CA VAL A 39 -7.08 -4.74 5.68
C VAL A 39 -7.24 -3.37 5.01
N MET A 40 -7.15 -2.28 5.78
CA MET A 40 -7.25 -0.92 5.24
C MET A 40 -6.17 -0.63 4.20
N PHE A 41 -4.91 -1.02 4.46
CA PHE A 41 -3.83 -0.90 3.49
C PHE A 41 -4.16 -1.61 2.17
N GLY A 42 -4.70 -2.83 2.25
CA GLY A 42 -5.12 -3.58 1.06
C GLY A 42 -6.24 -2.89 0.27
N GLU A 43 -7.22 -2.29 0.95
CA GLU A 43 -8.30 -1.54 0.27
C GLU A 43 -7.78 -0.24 -0.36
N ILE A 44 -6.93 0.53 0.34
CA ILE A 44 -6.28 1.73 -0.21
C ILE A 44 -5.42 1.38 -1.42
N MET A 45 -4.66 0.28 -1.36
CA MET A 45 -3.82 -0.18 -2.48
C MET A 45 -4.67 -0.48 -3.72
N LYS A 46 -5.84 -1.08 -3.59
CA LYS A 46 -6.75 -1.31 -4.73
C LYS A 46 -7.23 0.00 -5.34
N THR A 47 -7.59 0.98 -4.51
CA THR A 47 -8.00 2.31 -4.97
C THR A 47 -6.86 3.01 -5.72
N LEU A 48 -5.64 2.96 -5.18
CA LEU A 48 -4.45 3.50 -5.83
C LEU A 48 -4.18 2.82 -7.18
N VAL A 49 -4.21 1.49 -7.24
CA VAL A 49 -4.01 0.75 -8.50
C VAL A 49 -5.06 1.13 -9.55
N ARG A 50 -6.32 1.30 -9.16
CA ARG A 50 -7.38 1.77 -10.07
C ARG A 50 -7.07 3.15 -10.62
N ILE A 51 -6.65 4.09 -9.77
CA ILE A 51 -6.30 5.45 -10.20
C ILE A 51 -5.08 5.44 -11.13
N VAL A 52 -4.00 4.75 -10.74
CA VAL A 52 -2.77 4.65 -11.56
C VAL A 52 -3.08 4.05 -12.94
N MET A 53 -3.95 3.03 -13.02
CA MET A 53 -4.38 2.48 -14.31
C MET A 53 -5.09 3.53 -15.19
N LEU A 54 -5.88 4.43 -14.61
CA LEU A 54 -6.51 5.52 -15.37
C LEU A 54 -5.47 6.51 -15.92
N PHE A 55 -4.40 6.79 -15.19
CA PHE A 55 -3.35 7.72 -15.63
C PHE A 55 -2.24 7.08 -16.47
N LEU A 56 -2.31 5.76 -16.72
CA LEU A 56 -1.27 5.04 -17.47
C LEU A 56 -1.12 5.57 -18.90
N TYR A 57 -2.21 5.92 -19.58
CA TYR A 57 -2.14 6.47 -20.95
C TYR A 57 -1.39 7.82 -20.97
N LEU A 58 -1.60 8.66 -19.96
CA LEU A 58 -0.96 9.96 -19.84
C LEU A 58 0.54 9.80 -19.53
N MET A 59 0.87 8.85 -18.65
CA MET A 59 2.24 8.47 -18.35
C MET A 59 3.00 8.01 -19.60
N LEU A 60 2.39 7.13 -20.41
CA LEU A 60 3.00 6.66 -21.65
C LEU A 60 3.18 7.80 -22.68
N ALA A 61 2.22 8.72 -22.79
CA ALA A 61 2.32 9.86 -23.70
C ALA A 61 3.51 10.77 -23.34
N PHE A 62 3.65 11.14 -22.06
CA PHE A 62 4.80 11.93 -21.61
C PHE A 62 6.12 11.17 -21.71
N SER A 63 6.11 9.86 -21.42
CA SER A 63 7.30 9.03 -21.52
C SER A 63 7.84 8.96 -22.95
N LEU A 64 6.96 8.74 -23.93
CA LEU A 64 7.31 8.76 -25.35
C LEU A 64 7.80 10.14 -25.81
N ALA A 65 7.17 11.22 -25.33
CA ALA A 65 7.60 12.58 -25.62
C ALA A 65 9.01 12.85 -25.09
N PHE A 66 9.30 12.47 -23.83
CA PHE A 66 10.63 12.62 -23.26
C PHE A 66 11.67 11.73 -23.94
N HIS A 67 11.32 10.50 -24.31
CA HIS A 67 12.18 9.61 -25.09
C HIS A 67 12.60 10.26 -26.42
N ALA A 68 11.65 10.88 -27.14
CA ALA A 68 11.93 11.56 -28.40
C ALA A 68 12.73 12.87 -28.23
N LEU A 69 12.56 13.59 -27.12
CA LEU A 69 13.20 14.90 -26.87
C LEU A 69 14.58 14.78 -26.21
N MET A 70 14.83 13.72 -25.45
CA MET A 70 16.04 13.51 -24.64
C MET A 70 16.89 12.32 -25.13
N LEU A 71 17.08 12.20 -26.45
CA LEU A 71 17.82 11.11 -27.09
C LEU A 71 19.26 10.92 -26.58
N ASN A 72 19.90 11.99 -26.11
CA ASN A 72 21.30 11.96 -25.65
C ASN A 72 21.46 11.66 -24.15
N HIS A 73 20.37 11.42 -23.44
CA HIS A 73 20.38 11.13 -22.00
C HIS A 73 20.26 9.63 -21.73
N LYS A 74 21.03 9.11 -20.76
CA LYS A 74 21.14 7.66 -20.52
C LYS A 74 19.82 7.08 -20.01
N GLU A 75 19.12 7.88 -19.21
CA GLU A 75 17.84 7.61 -18.57
C GLU A 75 16.71 7.47 -19.60
N PHE A 76 16.84 8.15 -20.74
CA PHE A 76 15.85 8.17 -21.82
C PHE A 76 16.32 7.45 -23.09
N ASN A 77 17.43 6.72 -23.05
CA ASN A 77 18.00 6.08 -24.24
C ASN A 77 17.16 4.89 -24.75
N SER A 78 16.44 4.19 -23.87
CA SER A 78 15.54 3.12 -24.27
C SER A 78 14.11 3.41 -23.84
N MET A 79 13.16 2.87 -24.61
CA MET A 79 11.73 3.03 -24.33
C MET A 79 11.36 2.51 -22.92
N PRO A 80 11.79 1.32 -22.47
CA PRO A 80 11.49 0.85 -21.11
C PRO A 80 12.12 1.73 -20.01
N LEU A 81 13.35 2.21 -20.21
CA LEU A 81 13.99 3.10 -19.24
C LEU A 81 13.27 4.44 -19.15
N SER A 82 12.82 4.99 -20.29
CA SER A 82 12.05 6.23 -20.33
C SER A 82 10.72 6.10 -19.58
N VAL A 83 10.06 4.93 -19.65
CA VAL A 83 8.82 4.66 -18.92
C VAL A 83 9.09 4.62 -17.42
N ILE A 84 10.12 3.89 -16.99
CA ILE A 84 10.51 3.82 -15.57
C ILE A 84 10.91 5.20 -15.05
N GLN A 85 11.70 5.95 -15.82
CA GLN A 85 12.14 7.30 -15.45
C GLN A 85 10.93 8.24 -15.31
N THR A 86 9.98 8.18 -16.23
CA THR A 86 8.76 9.01 -16.17
C THR A 86 7.87 8.61 -14.98
N PHE A 87 7.82 7.32 -14.63
CA PHE A 87 7.12 6.85 -13.44
C PHE A 87 7.77 7.37 -12.14
N VAL A 88 9.10 7.33 -12.04
CA VAL A 88 9.84 7.92 -10.90
C VAL A 88 9.60 9.43 -10.82
N MET A 89 9.62 10.12 -11.96
CA MET A 89 9.30 11.55 -12.03
C MET A 89 7.86 11.86 -11.61
N MET A 90 6.88 10.98 -11.87
CA MET A 90 5.49 11.13 -11.43
C MET A 90 5.37 11.13 -9.90
N VAL A 91 6.18 10.34 -9.20
CA VAL A 91 6.19 10.29 -7.73
C VAL A 91 6.71 11.61 -7.12
N GLY A 92 7.44 12.41 -7.90
CA GLY A 92 7.98 13.71 -7.49
C GLY A 92 9.50 13.80 -7.59
N GLU A 93 10.17 12.70 -7.94
CA GLU A 93 11.63 12.67 -8.14
C GLU A 93 11.99 13.16 -9.56
N LEU A 94 12.03 14.48 -9.74
CA LEU A 94 12.26 15.11 -11.05
C LEU A 94 13.73 15.08 -11.50
N ASN A 95 14.69 15.03 -10.55
CA ASN A 95 16.14 15.14 -10.81
C ASN A 95 16.49 16.31 -11.75
N TYR A 96 15.88 17.48 -11.51
CA TYR A 96 15.94 18.66 -12.38
C TYR A 96 17.38 19.08 -12.76
N GLN A 97 18.29 19.12 -11.78
CA GLN A 97 19.67 19.53 -12.02
C GLN A 97 20.36 18.64 -13.06
N ASN A 98 20.36 17.34 -12.82
CA ASN A 98 21.07 16.39 -13.68
C ASN A 98 20.39 16.23 -15.04
N ASN A 99 19.06 16.07 -15.04
CA ASN A 99 18.32 15.68 -16.24
C ASN A 99 17.98 16.85 -17.18
N PHE A 100 17.79 18.06 -16.64
CA PHE A 100 17.29 19.20 -17.41
C PHE A 100 18.29 20.35 -17.43
N LEU A 101 18.79 20.79 -16.27
CA LEU A 101 19.66 21.95 -16.18
C LEU A 101 21.02 21.70 -16.83
N ASP A 102 21.71 20.64 -16.43
CA ASP A 102 23.03 20.30 -16.96
C ASP A 102 22.95 19.96 -18.46
N ALA A 103 21.88 19.26 -18.88
CA ALA A 103 21.66 18.95 -20.28
C ALA A 103 21.41 20.22 -21.13
N PHE A 104 20.77 21.24 -20.56
CA PHE A 104 20.57 22.53 -21.21
C PHE A 104 21.87 23.34 -21.29
N LEU A 105 22.62 23.44 -20.19
CA LEU A 105 23.87 24.19 -20.12
C LEU A 105 24.97 23.59 -21.01
N ASN A 106 25.00 22.25 -21.11
CA ASN A 106 25.97 21.53 -21.93
C ASN A 106 25.53 21.36 -23.41
N TYR A 107 24.45 22.03 -23.84
CA TYR A 107 23.90 21.95 -25.20
C TYR A 107 23.59 20.50 -25.67
N GLN A 108 23.25 19.62 -24.73
CA GLN A 108 22.91 18.21 -25.02
C GLN A 108 21.44 18.02 -25.41
N LEU A 109 20.61 19.03 -25.18
CA LEU A 109 19.20 19.06 -25.57
C LEU A 109 19.02 19.68 -26.96
N PRO A 110 18.68 18.88 -28.01
CA PRO A 110 18.47 19.41 -29.35
C PRO A 110 17.29 20.40 -29.41
N PHE A 111 16.28 20.20 -28.57
CA PHE A 111 15.05 21.01 -28.53
C PHE A 111 14.81 21.63 -27.14
N GLY A 112 15.80 22.34 -26.58
CA GLY A 112 15.75 22.86 -25.21
C GLY A 112 14.44 23.55 -24.80
N ILE A 113 13.99 24.55 -25.57
CA ILE A 113 12.76 25.31 -25.24
C ILE A 113 11.52 24.40 -25.20
N LEU A 114 11.34 23.54 -26.21
CA LEU A 114 10.20 22.63 -26.31
C LEU A 114 10.21 21.63 -25.15
N THR A 115 11.38 21.08 -24.81
CA THR A 115 11.56 20.17 -23.69
C THR A 115 11.18 20.82 -22.36
N TYR A 116 11.58 22.07 -22.12
CA TYR A 116 11.20 22.81 -20.91
C TYR A 116 9.69 23.11 -20.84
N VAL A 117 9.06 23.46 -21.96
CA VAL A 117 7.60 23.68 -22.01
C VAL A 117 6.85 22.39 -21.67
N ILE A 118 7.23 21.26 -22.28
CA ILE A 118 6.61 19.96 -22.00
C ILE A 118 6.89 19.52 -20.56
N PHE A 119 8.10 19.79 -20.03
CA PHE A 119 8.45 19.51 -18.65
C PHE A 119 7.58 20.29 -17.66
N VAL A 120 7.34 21.58 -17.88
CA VAL A 120 6.47 22.39 -17.01
C VAL A 120 5.03 21.85 -17.03
N ILE A 121 4.50 21.52 -18.21
CA ILE A 121 3.17 20.91 -18.35
C ILE A 121 3.12 19.56 -17.62
N PHE A 122 4.15 18.73 -17.76
CA PHE A 122 4.27 17.46 -17.05
C PHE A 122 4.23 17.66 -15.54
N VAL A 123 5.02 18.60 -14.98
CA VAL A 123 5.07 18.84 -13.53
C VAL A 123 3.71 19.26 -12.97
N LEU A 124 2.97 20.11 -13.70
CA LEU A 124 1.63 20.54 -13.30
C LEU A 124 0.61 19.40 -13.36
N LEU A 125 0.59 18.62 -14.46
CA LEU A 125 -0.43 17.58 -14.68
C LEU A 125 -0.15 16.29 -13.92
N MET A 126 1.11 15.88 -13.78
CA MET A 126 1.47 14.58 -13.24
C MET A 126 1.80 14.69 -11.75
N PRO A 127 2.98 15.13 -11.28
CA PRO A 127 3.27 15.21 -9.84
C PRO A 127 2.24 16.03 -9.04
N ILE A 128 1.86 17.23 -9.50
CA ILE A 128 1.01 18.10 -8.68
C ILE A 128 -0.44 17.62 -8.70
N LEU A 129 -1.06 17.54 -9.88
CA LEU A 129 -2.47 17.18 -9.98
C LEU A 129 -2.73 15.72 -9.57
N LEU A 130 -1.91 14.76 -10.02
CA LEU A 130 -2.14 13.34 -9.75
C LEU A 130 -1.94 13.01 -8.27
N VAL A 131 -0.86 13.49 -7.63
CA VAL A 131 -0.63 13.23 -6.20
C VAL A 131 -1.71 13.89 -5.35
N ASN A 132 -2.11 15.13 -5.66
CA ASN A 132 -3.19 15.79 -4.94
C ASN A 132 -4.54 15.07 -5.13
N LEU A 133 -4.81 14.53 -6.32
CA LEU A 133 -6.00 13.73 -6.56
C LEU A 133 -5.95 12.40 -5.78
N MET A 134 -4.81 11.71 -5.77
CA MET A 134 -4.64 10.47 -5.00
C MET A 134 -4.84 10.71 -3.51
N ILE A 135 -4.25 11.76 -2.96
CA ILE A 135 -4.43 12.14 -1.55
C ILE A 135 -5.88 12.54 -1.29
N GLY A 136 -6.49 13.35 -2.16
CA GLY A 136 -7.87 13.80 -2.02
C GLY A 136 -8.87 12.66 -2.02
N LEU A 137 -8.71 11.68 -2.91
CA LEU A 137 -9.55 10.48 -2.97
C LEU A 137 -9.27 9.56 -1.77
N ALA A 138 -8.01 9.34 -1.41
CA ALA A 138 -7.67 8.50 -0.26
C ALA A 138 -8.23 9.07 1.06
N VAL A 139 -8.19 10.38 1.25
CA VAL A 139 -8.74 11.05 2.44
C VAL A 139 -10.26 11.10 2.40
N GLY A 140 -10.87 11.30 1.22
CA GLY A 140 -12.32 11.26 1.05
C GLY A 140 -12.91 9.88 1.35
N ASP A 141 -12.23 8.82 0.93
CA ASP A 141 -12.72 7.44 1.04
C ASP A 141 -12.32 6.76 2.37
N ILE A 142 -11.49 7.40 3.21
CA ILE A 142 -10.89 6.74 4.39
C ILE A 142 -11.94 6.20 5.37
N ALA A 143 -13.03 6.94 5.60
CA ALA A 143 -14.08 6.54 6.53
C ALA A 143 -14.88 5.34 6.02
N GLU A 144 -15.17 5.29 4.72
CA GLU A 144 -15.83 4.16 4.09
C GLU A 144 -14.91 2.93 4.09
N VAL A 145 -13.63 3.12 3.75
CA VAL A 145 -12.61 2.06 3.79
C VAL A 145 -12.47 1.49 5.21
N GLN A 146 -12.48 2.34 6.24
CA GLN A 146 -12.39 1.90 7.63
C GLN A 146 -13.61 1.05 8.04
N ARG A 147 -14.82 1.48 7.66
CA ARG A 147 -16.05 0.72 7.94
C ARG A 147 -16.07 -0.62 7.20
N ASN A 148 -15.66 -0.64 5.94
CA ASN A 148 -15.59 -1.87 5.16
C ASN A 148 -14.50 -2.80 5.71
N ALA A 149 -13.37 -2.25 6.15
CA ALA A 149 -12.29 -3.01 6.77
C ALA A 149 -12.71 -3.64 8.10
N SER A 150 -13.46 -2.93 8.95
CA SER A 150 -13.92 -3.46 10.24
C SER A 150 -14.89 -4.63 10.06
N LEU A 151 -15.86 -4.51 9.13
CA LEU A 151 -16.77 -5.59 8.77
C LEU A 151 -16.03 -6.80 8.19
N LYS A 152 -15.11 -6.55 7.24
CA LYS A 152 -14.31 -7.60 6.60
C LYS A 152 -13.42 -8.34 7.60
N ARG A 153 -12.86 -7.64 8.58
CA ARG A 153 -12.08 -8.25 9.66
C ARG A 153 -12.95 -9.20 10.51
N ILE A 154 -14.14 -8.77 10.91
CA ILE A 154 -15.06 -9.61 11.71
C ILE A 154 -15.49 -10.84 10.90
N ALA A 155 -15.86 -10.66 9.62
CA ALA A 155 -16.19 -11.76 8.74
C ALA A 155 -15.06 -12.79 8.65
N MET A 156 -13.81 -12.34 8.49
CA MET A 156 -12.65 -13.23 8.49
C MET A 156 -12.44 -13.99 9.80
N GLN A 157 -12.75 -13.37 10.95
CA GLN A 157 -12.69 -14.07 12.23
C GLN A 157 -13.76 -15.16 12.31
N ILE A 158 -14.99 -14.85 11.90
CA ILE A 158 -16.09 -15.82 11.87
C ILE A 158 -15.71 -17.00 10.96
N ASP A 159 -15.26 -16.73 9.73
CA ASP A 159 -14.83 -17.76 8.79
C ASP A 159 -13.70 -18.64 9.36
N LEU A 160 -12.74 -18.02 10.06
CA LEU A 160 -11.65 -18.75 10.71
C LEU A 160 -12.16 -19.64 11.84
N HIS A 161 -13.06 -19.12 12.69
CA HIS A 161 -13.64 -19.87 13.79
C HIS A 161 -14.46 -21.05 13.28
N THR A 162 -15.32 -20.86 12.28
CA THR A 162 -16.11 -21.93 11.65
C THR A 162 -15.20 -22.97 10.98
N ALA A 163 -14.18 -22.54 10.22
CA ALA A 163 -13.25 -23.47 9.58
C ALA A 163 -12.38 -24.27 10.58
N LEU A 164 -12.12 -23.70 11.76
CA LEU A 164 -11.46 -24.41 12.85
C LEU A 164 -12.42 -25.39 13.52
N GLU A 165 -13.67 -24.98 13.74
CA GLU A 165 -14.73 -25.81 14.29
C GLU A 165 -14.92 -27.10 13.48
N ASP A 166 -15.03 -26.97 12.16
CA ASP A 166 -15.20 -28.09 11.23
C ASP A 166 -14.03 -29.07 11.21
N LYS A 167 -12.81 -28.59 11.50
CA LYS A 167 -11.58 -29.40 11.46
C LYS A 167 -11.19 -29.99 12.81
N LEU A 168 -11.74 -29.48 13.91
CA LEU A 168 -11.39 -29.93 15.26
C LEU A 168 -12.20 -31.19 15.64
N PRO A 169 -11.58 -32.15 16.35
CA PRO A 169 -12.30 -33.34 16.80
C PRO A 169 -13.45 -33.00 17.75
N TYR A 170 -14.57 -33.71 17.62
CA TYR A 170 -15.78 -33.50 18.43
C TYR A 170 -15.51 -33.56 19.95
N TRP A 171 -14.61 -34.44 20.39
CA TRP A 171 -14.24 -34.55 21.82
C TRP A 171 -13.57 -33.28 22.37
N PHE A 172 -12.82 -32.55 21.53
CA PHE A 172 -12.15 -31.32 21.92
C PHE A 172 -13.16 -30.17 21.98
N MET A 173 -14.00 -30.06 20.95
CA MET A 173 -15.11 -29.10 20.90
C MET A 173 -16.04 -29.22 22.10
N LYS A 174 -16.53 -30.43 22.40
CA LYS A 174 -17.44 -30.68 23.52
C LYS A 174 -16.83 -30.32 24.89
N ARG A 175 -15.51 -30.36 25.00
CA ARG A 175 -14.79 -30.01 26.23
C ARG A 175 -14.59 -28.50 26.39
N VAL A 176 -14.43 -27.77 25.29
CA VAL A 176 -14.10 -26.34 25.29
C VAL A 176 -15.35 -25.46 25.19
N ASP A 177 -16.40 -25.94 24.52
CA ASP A 177 -17.65 -25.21 24.33
C ASP A 177 -18.37 -24.92 25.66
N LYS A 178 -18.89 -23.69 25.79
CA LYS A 178 -19.60 -23.21 26.98
C LYS A 178 -20.82 -22.39 26.54
N PRO A 179 -22.04 -22.79 26.91
CA PRO A 179 -23.26 -22.14 26.45
C PRO A 179 -23.54 -20.77 27.09
N SER A 180 -22.87 -20.43 28.20
CA SER A 180 -23.03 -19.15 28.89
C SER A 180 -21.73 -18.66 29.52
N ILE A 181 -21.55 -17.34 29.55
CA ILE A 181 -20.42 -16.65 30.14
C ILE A 181 -20.94 -15.60 31.13
N THR A 182 -20.49 -15.64 32.38
CA THR A 182 -20.81 -14.60 33.39
C THR A 182 -19.72 -13.54 33.41
N VAL A 183 -20.07 -12.29 33.07
CA VAL A 183 -19.15 -11.14 33.08
C VAL A 183 -19.31 -10.35 34.38
N TYR A 184 -18.20 -10.06 35.07
CA TYR A 184 -18.19 -9.25 36.30
C TYR A 184 -17.59 -7.86 36.02
N PRO A 185 -18.40 -6.82 35.77
CA PRO A 185 -17.92 -5.51 35.30
C PRO A 185 -16.99 -4.80 36.31
N ASN A 186 -17.17 -5.06 37.61
CA ASN A 186 -16.43 -4.37 38.66
C ASN A 186 -15.16 -5.10 39.13
N ARG A 187 -14.80 -6.24 38.52
CA ARG A 187 -13.55 -6.96 38.83
C ARG A 187 -12.56 -6.75 37.68
N LYS A 188 -11.74 -5.71 37.77
CA LYS A 188 -10.61 -5.50 36.84
C LYS A 188 -9.58 -6.61 37.03
N CYS A 189 -9.62 -7.62 36.19
CA CYS A 189 -8.60 -8.67 36.16
C CYS A 189 -7.28 -8.10 35.62
N SER A 190 -6.13 -8.51 36.16
CA SER A 190 -4.78 -8.07 35.74
C SER A 190 -4.48 -8.26 34.24
N ARG A 191 -5.28 -9.07 33.52
CA ARG A 191 -5.28 -9.19 32.05
C ARG A 191 -5.58 -7.88 31.29
N HIS A 192 -6.07 -6.85 31.97
CA HIS A 192 -6.37 -5.54 31.36
C HIS A 192 -5.12 -4.86 30.77
N PHE A 193 -3.95 -5.03 31.39
CA PHE A 193 -2.70 -4.40 30.93
C PHE A 193 -2.21 -4.98 29.60
N LEU A 194 -2.24 -6.31 29.45
CA LEU A 194 -1.88 -6.99 28.20
C LEU A 194 -2.88 -6.68 27.08
N ARG A 195 -4.18 -6.54 27.40
CA ARG A 195 -5.21 -6.16 26.43
C ARG A 195 -5.00 -4.73 25.95
N GLN A 196 -4.77 -3.79 26.87
CA GLN A 196 -4.51 -2.38 26.56
C GLN A 196 -3.24 -2.18 25.72
N LEU A 197 -2.20 -2.98 25.95
CA LEU A 197 -0.95 -2.92 25.16
C LEU A 197 -1.12 -3.46 23.72
N ILE A 198 -2.05 -4.40 23.49
CA ILE A 198 -2.24 -5.08 22.20
C ILE A 198 -3.36 -4.44 21.37
N SER A 199 -4.45 -3.97 21.99
CA SER A 199 -5.60 -3.44 21.27
C SER A 199 -5.53 -1.93 21.03
N GLY A 200 -4.73 -1.17 21.79
CA GLY A 200 -4.63 0.29 21.64
C GLY A 200 -5.95 1.05 21.81
N GLU A 201 -7.02 0.36 22.21
CA GLU A 201 -8.31 0.95 22.54
C GLU A 201 -8.29 1.34 24.01
N GLU A 202 -8.23 2.65 24.28
CA GLU A 202 -8.97 3.19 25.42
C GLU A 202 -10.44 2.93 25.13
N GLU A 203 -11.03 1.98 25.86
CA GLU A 203 -12.47 1.77 25.89
C GLU A 203 -13.10 3.13 26.24
N LYS A 204 -13.66 3.84 25.24
CA LYS A 204 -14.58 4.93 25.51
C LYS A 204 -15.72 4.30 26.26
N ASP A 205 -15.80 4.62 27.54
CA ASP A 205 -16.86 4.24 28.47
C ASP A 205 -18.21 4.36 27.74
N ASP A 206 -18.80 3.22 27.36
CA ASP A 206 -20.13 3.15 26.73
C ASP A 206 -21.18 3.47 27.81
N MET A 207 -21.17 4.73 28.21
CA MET A 207 -22.06 5.35 29.19
C MET A 207 -23.48 5.55 28.62
N TRP A 208 -23.77 5.04 27.41
CA TRP A 208 -25.05 5.21 26.71
C TRP A 208 -26.01 4.03 26.80
N SER A 209 -25.67 2.94 27.51
CA SER A 209 -26.62 1.83 27.75
C SER A 209 -27.51 2.00 29.00
N ARG A 210 -27.53 3.19 29.63
CA ARG A 210 -28.33 3.46 30.85
C ARG A 210 -29.60 4.30 30.66
N LEU A 211 -29.99 4.67 29.44
CA LEU A 211 -31.25 5.39 29.19
C LEU A 211 -31.94 4.91 27.92
N GLN A 212 -32.60 3.77 28.01
CA GLN A 212 -33.86 3.39 27.35
C GLN A 212 -34.39 2.10 27.97
#